data_AF-A0A7M7MJS6-F1
#
_entry.id   AF-A0A7M7MJS6-F1
#
_cell.length_a   1.000
_cell.length_b   1.000
_cell.length_c   1.000
_cell.angle_alpha   90.00
_cell.angle_beta   90.00
_cell.angle_gamma   90.00
#
_symmetry.space_group_name_H-M   'P 1'
#
loop_
_entity.id
_entity.type
_entity.pdbx_description
1 polymer ?
#
loop_
_entity_poly.entity_id
_entity_poly.type
_entity_poly.pdbx_seq_one_letter_code
_entity_poly.pdbx_strand_id
1 'polypeptide(L)'
;MGDYAWETAIVAGHGVAGYKKSGKTQKPKFPQVLQYVDLRVQSDYRCSIQWARYGEFNPEYQICAKRGYHGPCGGDSGGPLMHRSPSTYKMYVIGITSYVKGRSSTKCLTKYGGVFVRVSAYYGWILKGLEKSEGWVTTRCEDHQHEHDSCELYYKILKLLEMY
;
A
#
# COMPACT_ATOMS: atom_id res chain seq x y z
N MET A 1 -15.34 -5.43 -6.79
CA MET A 1 -13.89 -5.11 -6.80
C MET A 1 -13.15 -6.38 -7.15
N GLY A 2 -12.34 -6.36 -8.22
CA GLY A 2 -11.73 -7.56 -8.79
C GLY A 2 -10.59 -8.13 -7.94
N ASP A 3 -10.31 -9.42 -8.14
CA ASP A 3 -9.07 -10.04 -7.68
C ASP A 3 -7.94 -9.52 -8.58
N TYR A 4 -7.18 -8.53 -8.12
CA TYR A 4 -6.06 -7.89 -8.85
C TYR A 4 -4.93 -8.89 -9.20
N ALA A 5 -5.12 -10.19 -8.99
CA ALA A 5 -4.18 -11.25 -9.31
C ALA A 5 -3.60 -11.09 -10.71
N TRP A 6 -2.27 -11.16 -10.78
CA TRP A 6 -1.48 -10.99 -12.00
C TRP A 6 -1.50 -9.60 -12.61
N GLU A 7 -2.11 -8.61 -11.97
CA GLU A 7 -1.98 -7.22 -12.38
C GLU A 7 -0.70 -6.59 -11.84
N THR A 8 -0.24 -5.55 -12.53
CA THR A 8 0.87 -4.73 -12.08
C THR A 8 0.35 -3.71 -11.06
N ALA A 9 1.06 -3.59 -9.95
CA ALA A 9 0.80 -2.59 -8.92
C ALA A 9 2.11 -1.91 -8.50
N ILE A 10 2.05 -0.67 -8.05
CA ILE A 10 3.20 0.16 -7.66
C ILE A 10 3.22 0.26 -6.15
N VAL A 11 4.36 -0.08 -5.54
CA VAL A 11 4.63 0.27 -4.13
C VAL A 11 5.60 1.45 -4.11
N ALA A 12 5.39 2.38 -3.18
CA ALA A 12 6.25 3.55 -3.01
C ALA A 12 6.52 3.83 -1.53
N GLY A 13 7.71 4.36 -1.23
CA GLY A 13 8.10 4.71 0.13
C GLY A 13 9.55 5.17 0.28
N HIS A 14 9.90 5.51 1.52
CA HIS A 14 11.25 5.88 1.95
C HIS A 14 11.92 4.72 2.71
N GLY A 15 11.43 3.49 2.56
CA GLY A 15 12.05 2.33 3.14
C GLY A 15 13.42 2.03 2.57
N VAL A 16 14.11 1.13 3.25
CA VAL A 16 15.50 0.77 2.96
C VAL A 16 15.64 0.33 1.50
N ALA A 17 16.46 1.06 0.77
CA ALA A 17 16.79 0.79 -0.63
C ALA A 17 18.30 0.57 -0.78
N GLY A 18 18.68 -0.21 -1.79
CA GLY A 18 20.08 -0.48 -2.12
C GLY A 18 20.21 -1.54 -3.21
N TYR A 19 21.08 -1.31 -4.18
CA TYR A 19 21.33 -2.23 -5.29
C TYR A 19 22.68 -2.94 -5.12
N LYS A 20 22.71 -4.24 -5.39
CA LYS A 20 23.97 -4.92 -5.74
C LYS A 20 24.28 -4.58 -7.20
N LYS A 21 25.09 -3.55 -7.44
CA LYS A 21 25.72 -3.35 -8.76
C LYS A 21 26.97 -4.23 -8.80
N SER A 22 27.22 -4.88 -9.95
CA SER A 22 28.34 -5.80 -10.16
C SER A 22 29.62 -5.32 -9.46
N GLY A 23 30.11 -6.09 -8.48
CA GLY A 23 31.37 -5.84 -7.77
C GLY A 23 31.34 -4.89 -6.55
N LYS A 24 30.25 -4.16 -6.26
CA LYS A 24 30.13 -3.32 -5.04
C LYS A 24 28.76 -3.46 -4.39
N THR A 25 28.70 -4.09 -3.21
CA THR A 25 27.53 -4.01 -2.32
C THR A 25 27.39 -2.58 -1.79
N GLN A 26 26.47 -1.79 -2.33
CA GLN A 26 26.02 -0.60 -1.62
C GLN A 26 25.34 -1.06 -0.32
N LYS A 27 25.74 -0.47 0.80
CA LYS A 27 25.12 -0.74 2.09
C LYS A 27 23.63 -0.33 2.02
N PRO A 28 22.70 -1.13 2.57
CA PRO A 28 21.31 -0.72 2.67
C PRO A 28 21.19 0.62 3.39
N LYS A 29 20.45 1.57 2.83
CA LYS A 29 20.23 2.90 3.43
C LYS A 29 18.80 3.38 3.20
N PHE A 30 18.34 4.26 4.07
CA PHE A 30 17.09 4.98 3.86
C PHE A 30 17.32 6.08 2.81
N PRO A 31 16.60 6.07 1.68
CA PRO A 31 16.73 7.08 0.65
C PRO A 31 16.12 8.42 1.11
N GLN A 32 16.74 9.54 0.71
CA GLN A 32 16.22 10.89 0.97
C GLN A 32 15.13 11.31 -0.04
N VAL A 33 15.03 10.58 -1.15
CA VAL A 33 14.06 10.81 -2.21
C VAL A 33 13.15 9.60 -2.29
N LEU A 34 11.85 9.82 -2.43
CA LEU A 34 10.85 8.78 -2.55
C LEU A 34 11.24 7.76 -3.62
N GLN A 35 11.16 6.47 -3.28
CA GLN A 35 11.40 5.39 -4.20
C GLN A 35 10.08 4.70 -4.54
N TYR A 36 10.05 4.03 -5.69
CA TYR A 36 8.93 3.19 -6.08
C TYR A 36 9.40 2.00 -6.92
N VAL A 37 8.58 0.95 -6.98
CA VAL A 37 8.79 -0.16 -7.89
C VAL A 37 7.47 -0.82 -8.25
N ASP A 38 7.37 -1.31 -9.49
CA ASP A 38 6.24 -2.14 -9.88
C ASP A 38 6.43 -3.56 -9.36
N LEU A 39 5.36 -4.12 -8.80
CA LEU A 39 5.22 -5.49 -8.37
C LEU A 39 4.10 -6.16 -9.16
N ARG A 40 4.16 -7.50 -9.22
CA ARG A 40 3.06 -8.30 -9.75
C ARG A 40 2.25 -8.84 -8.58
N VAL A 41 0.98 -8.50 -8.51
CA VAL A 41 0.04 -9.09 -7.54
C VAL A 41 -0.02 -10.59 -7.79
N GLN A 42 -0.01 -11.39 -6.73
CA GLN A 42 -0.11 -12.85 -6.80
C GLN A 42 -1.53 -13.29 -6.49
N SER A 43 -1.93 -14.47 -6.99
CA SER A 43 -3.19 -15.07 -6.56
C SER A 43 -3.17 -15.45 -5.09
N ASP A 44 -4.35 -15.47 -4.46
CA ASP A 44 -4.56 -15.85 -3.07
C ASP A 44 -3.88 -17.18 -2.73
N TYR A 45 -4.07 -18.20 -3.57
CA TYR A 45 -3.42 -19.51 -3.43
C TYR A 45 -1.88 -19.42 -3.40
N ARG A 46 -1.29 -18.61 -4.29
CA ARG A 46 0.17 -18.42 -4.33
C ARG A 46 0.65 -17.69 -3.08
N CYS A 47 -0.09 -16.70 -2.60
CA CYS A 47 0.21 -16.01 -1.35
C CYS A 47 0.14 -16.97 -0.16
N SER A 48 -0.94 -17.73 -0.02
CA SER A 48 -1.12 -18.70 1.07
C SER A 48 0.04 -19.70 1.14
N ILE A 49 0.43 -20.31 0.02
CA ILE A 49 1.57 -21.25 0.02
C ILE A 49 2.91 -20.57 0.30
N GLN A 50 3.14 -19.39 -0.28
CA GLN A 50 4.39 -18.64 -0.10
C GLN A 50 4.61 -18.24 1.37
N TRP A 51 3.53 -17.93 2.08
CA TRP A 51 3.55 -17.37 3.44
C TRP A 51 3.15 -18.36 4.55
N ALA A 52 2.63 -19.54 4.23
CA ALA A 52 2.18 -20.55 5.21
C ALA A 52 3.18 -20.88 6.33
N ARG A 53 4.49 -20.80 6.04
CA ARG A 53 5.55 -21.09 7.03
C ARG A 53 5.89 -19.92 7.96
N TYR A 54 5.32 -18.74 7.73
CA TYR A 54 5.66 -17.49 8.41
C TYR A 54 4.47 -16.88 9.18
N GLY A 55 3.32 -17.52 9.10
CA GLY A 55 2.06 -17.10 9.70
C GLY A 55 0.88 -17.54 8.84
N GLU A 56 -0.33 -17.35 9.35
CA GLU A 56 -1.55 -17.57 8.58
C GLU A 56 -1.78 -16.37 7.68
N PHE A 57 -1.34 -16.47 6.41
CA PHE A 57 -1.78 -15.53 5.39
C PHE A 57 -3.28 -15.71 5.20
N ASN A 58 -4.06 -14.66 5.46
CA ASN A 58 -5.50 -14.69 5.29
C ASN A 58 -5.88 -13.96 3.99
N PRO A 59 -6.26 -14.68 2.91
CA PRO A 59 -6.59 -14.05 1.63
C PRO A 59 -7.79 -13.10 1.71
N GLU A 60 -8.67 -13.26 2.70
CA GLU A 60 -9.81 -12.37 2.94
C GLU A 60 -9.35 -10.95 3.29
N TYR A 61 -8.32 -10.81 4.11
CA TYR A 61 -7.85 -9.52 4.64
C TYR A 61 -6.49 -9.08 4.10
N GLN A 62 -5.80 -9.94 3.35
CA GLN A 62 -4.44 -9.72 2.90
C GLN A 62 -4.30 -9.98 1.40
N ILE A 63 -3.38 -9.25 0.79
CA ILE A 63 -2.97 -9.37 -0.61
C ILE A 63 -1.44 -9.38 -0.65
N CYS A 64 -0.83 -10.15 -1.55
CA CYS A 64 0.62 -10.16 -1.69
C CYS A 64 1.08 -9.85 -3.11
N ALA A 65 2.23 -9.21 -3.23
CA ALA A 65 2.83 -8.84 -4.50
C ALA A 65 4.35 -9.03 -4.47
N LYS A 66 4.93 -9.39 -5.62
CA LYS A 66 6.38 -9.64 -5.73
C LYS A 66 6.95 -9.29 -7.09
N ARG A 67 8.26 -9.00 -7.14
CA ARG A 67 9.03 -8.91 -8.40
C ARG A 67 10.51 -9.18 -8.16
N GLY A 68 10.94 -10.43 -8.36
CA GLY A 68 12.36 -10.79 -8.23
C GLY A 68 12.93 -10.31 -6.90
N TYR A 69 14.01 -9.53 -6.93
CA TYR A 69 14.63 -8.97 -5.73
C TYR A 69 14.18 -7.54 -5.39
N HIS A 70 13.05 -7.10 -5.92
CA HIS A 70 12.47 -5.79 -5.64
C HIS A 70 11.18 -5.93 -4.83
N GLY A 71 10.93 -4.95 -3.96
CA GLY A 71 9.77 -4.92 -3.08
C GLY A 71 9.98 -3.99 -1.90
N PRO A 72 8.97 -3.86 -1.04
CA PRO A 72 9.07 -3.05 0.16
C PRO A 72 10.11 -3.63 1.13
N CYS A 73 10.63 -2.78 2.01
CA CYS A 73 11.49 -3.14 3.12
C CYS A 73 11.19 -2.29 4.37
N GLY A 74 12.00 -2.40 5.42
CA GLY A 74 11.77 -1.61 6.64
C GLY A 74 11.74 -0.11 6.33
N GLY A 75 10.75 0.58 6.90
CA GLY A 75 10.44 1.98 6.60
C GLY A 75 9.35 2.18 5.55
N ASP A 76 8.93 1.14 4.82
CA ASP A 76 7.80 1.22 3.89
C ASP A 76 6.43 0.88 4.52
N SER A 77 6.42 0.42 5.79
CA SER A 77 5.19 0.06 6.50
C SER A 77 4.17 1.20 6.50
N GLY A 78 2.91 0.89 6.19
CA GLY A 78 1.83 1.87 6.01
C GLY A 78 1.79 2.53 4.63
N GLY A 79 2.83 2.38 3.80
CA GLY A 79 2.87 2.91 2.45
C GLY A 79 1.92 2.19 1.48
N PRO A 80 1.49 2.85 0.38
CA PRO A 80 0.44 2.31 -0.48
C PRO A 80 0.97 1.29 -1.49
N LEU A 81 0.15 0.26 -1.75
CA LEU A 81 0.20 -0.56 -2.96
C LEU A 81 -0.91 -0.08 -3.90
N MET A 82 -0.52 0.48 -5.04
CA MET A 82 -1.41 1.20 -5.95
C MET A 82 -1.57 0.47 -7.26
N HIS A 83 -2.79 0.41 -7.78
CA HIS A 83 -3.08 -0.14 -9.11
C HIS A 83 -3.72 0.92 -10.00
N ARG A 84 -3.27 0.99 -11.26
CA ARG A 84 -3.85 1.88 -12.26
C ARG A 84 -4.91 1.13 -13.05
N SER A 85 -6.18 1.52 -12.89
CA SER A 85 -7.27 0.92 -13.64
C SER A 85 -7.04 1.06 -15.15
N PRO A 86 -7.09 -0.03 -15.93
CA PRO A 86 -6.97 0.04 -17.38
C PRO A 86 -8.11 0.80 -18.05
N SER A 87 -9.30 0.84 -17.44
CA SER A 87 -10.50 1.46 -18.02
C SER A 87 -10.61 2.94 -17.70
N THR A 88 -10.32 3.35 -16.46
CA THR A 88 -10.48 4.75 -16.03
C THR A 88 -9.16 5.52 -15.98
N TYR A 89 -8.02 4.83 -16.12
CA TYR A 89 -6.66 5.36 -15.92
C TYR A 89 -6.39 5.97 -14.53
N LYS A 90 -7.34 5.86 -13.59
CA LYS A 90 -7.21 6.32 -12.21
C LYS A 90 -6.35 5.37 -11.40
N MET A 91 -5.65 5.92 -10.40
CA MET A 91 -4.89 5.16 -9.41
C MET A 91 -5.78 4.82 -8.22
N TYR A 92 -5.75 3.56 -7.80
CA TYR A 92 -6.48 3.05 -6.64
C TYR A 92 -5.50 2.44 -5.65
N VAL A 93 -5.68 2.72 -4.36
CA VAL A 93 -4.94 2.02 -3.29
C VAL A 93 -5.61 0.66 -3.08
N ILE A 94 -4.94 -0.40 -3.52
CA ILE A 94 -5.45 -1.77 -3.42
C ILE A 94 -4.89 -2.49 -2.18
N GLY A 95 -3.79 -1.98 -1.62
CA GLY A 95 -3.23 -2.50 -0.39
C GLY A 95 -2.43 -1.49 0.42
N ILE A 96 -2.20 -1.83 1.69
CA ILE A 96 -1.35 -1.06 2.62
C ILE A 96 -0.19 -1.94 3.05
N THR A 97 1.04 -1.48 2.87
CA THR A 97 2.26 -2.25 3.17
C THR A 97 2.28 -2.66 4.63
N SER A 98 2.34 -3.97 4.88
CA SER A 98 2.25 -4.52 6.23
C SER A 98 3.57 -5.17 6.65
N TYR A 99 3.93 -6.29 6.04
CA TYR A 99 5.11 -7.05 6.43
C TYR A 99 5.83 -7.68 5.25
N VAL A 100 7.13 -7.91 5.48
CA VAL A 100 8.03 -8.59 4.56
C VAL A 100 8.87 -9.59 5.34
N LYS A 101 9.37 -10.62 4.65
CA LYS A 101 10.34 -11.52 5.25
C LYS A 101 11.69 -10.81 5.32
N GLY A 102 12.40 -10.92 6.43
CA GLY A 102 13.72 -10.30 6.58
C GLY A 102 14.54 -10.96 7.68
N ARG A 103 15.84 -10.62 7.72
CA ARG A 103 16.74 -10.96 8.84
C ARG A 103 16.88 -9.81 9.84
N SER A 104 16.50 -8.61 9.44
CA SER A 104 16.42 -7.38 10.23
C SER A 104 15.55 -6.37 9.48
N SER A 105 15.23 -5.24 10.10
CA SER A 105 14.49 -4.13 9.47
C SER A 105 15.15 -3.62 8.18
N THR A 106 16.46 -3.78 8.04
CA THR A 106 17.26 -3.32 6.89
C THR A 106 17.69 -4.43 5.94
N LYS A 107 17.36 -5.70 6.22
CA LYS A 107 17.76 -6.87 5.43
C LYS A 107 16.54 -7.70 5.03
N CYS A 108 15.76 -7.17 4.11
CA CYS A 108 14.56 -7.82 3.58
C CYS A 108 14.89 -8.86 2.51
N LEU A 109 14.13 -9.94 2.49
CA LEU A 109 14.19 -11.02 1.50
C LEU A 109 13.09 -10.80 0.47
N THR A 110 13.20 -9.73 -0.31
CA THR A 110 12.22 -9.26 -1.31
C THR A 110 11.81 -10.32 -2.35
N LYS A 111 12.63 -11.37 -2.54
CA LYS A 111 12.27 -12.55 -3.36
C LYS A 111 11.00 -13.28 -2.92
N TYR A 112 10.58 -13.13 -1.67
CA TYR A 112 9.33 -13.69 -1.16
C TYR A 112 8.12 -12.77 -1.40
N GLY A 113 8.33 -11.55 -1.90
CA GLY A 113 7.32 -10.51 -1.99
C GLY A 113 7.08 -9.78 -0.67
N GLY A 114 6.11 -8.87 -0.71
CA GLY A 114 5.53 -8.25 0.48
C GLY A 114 4.07 -8.63 0.64
N VAL A 115 3.60 -8.61 1.88
CA VAL A 115 2.18 -8.73 2.22
C VAL A 115 1.65 -7.35 2.60
N PHE A 116 0.45 -7.10 2.10
CA PHE A 116 -0.27 -5.87 2.27
C PHE A 116 -1.65 -6.19 2.86
N VAL A 117 -2.21 -5.25 3.62
CA VAL A 117 -3.63 -5.27 4.00
C VAL A 117 -4.44 -5.12 2.72
N ARG A 118 -5.48 -5.93 2.51
CA ARG A 118 -6.40 -5.83 1.36
C ARG A 118 -7.41 -4.71 1.63
N VAL A 119 -7.24 -3.55 1.00
CA VAL A 119 -8.10 -2.38 1.26
C VAL A 119 -9.58 -2.66 1.00
N SER A 120 -9.90 -3.44 -0.03
CA SER A 120 -11.28 -3.77 -0.36
C SER A 120 -12.00 -4.57 0.73
N ALA A 121 -11.28 -5.32 1.57
CA ALA A 121 -11.85 -6.06 2.70
C ALA A 121 -12.35 -5.13 3.82
N TYR A 122 -11.78 -3.93 3.90
CA TYR A 122 -12.11 -2.92 4.91
C TYR A 122 -12.98 -1.80 4.37
N TYR A 123 -13.42 -1.88 3.11
CA TYR A 123 -14.15 -0.80 2.44
C TYR A 123 -15.40 -0.36 3.21
N GLY A 124 -16.21 -1.30 3.71
CA GLY A 124 -17.40 -0.97 4.51
C GLY A 124 -17.06 -0.28 5.84
N TRP A 125 -15.97 -0.67 6.50
CA TRP A 125 -15.49 0.01 7.71
C TRP A 125 -14.98 1.42 7.41
N ILE A 126 -14.26 1.60 6.29
CA ILE A 126 -13.77 2.90 5.84
C ILE A 126 -14.94 3.85 5.61
N LEU A 127 -15.96 3.43 4.84
CA LEU A 127 -17.14 4.25 4.57
C LEU A 127 -17.88 4.65 5.86
N LYS A 128 -18.11 3.68 6.75
CA LYS A 128 -18.73 3.96 8.05
C LYS A 128 -17.90 4.93 8.91
N GLY A 129 -16.58 4.86 8.81
CA GLY A 129 -15.66 5.79 9.46
C GLY A 129 -15.80 7.22 8.91
N LEU A 130 -15.93 7.34 7.59
CA LEU A 130 -16.15 8.62 6.91
C LEU A 130 -17.49 9.24 7.33
N GLU A 131 -18.59 8.49 7.27
CA GLU A 131 -19.93 8.92 7.71
C GLU A 131 -19.92 9.44 9.17
N LYS A 132 -19.27 8.72 10.10
CA LYS A 132 -19.17 9.16 11.49
C LYS A 132 -18.30 10.40 11.68
N SER A 133 -17.30 10.57 10.83
CA SER A 133 -16.40 11.72 10.88
C SER A 133 -17.02 12.98 10.26
N GLU A 134 -18.14 12.86 9.54
CA GLU A 134 -18.81 14.01 8.92
C GLU A 134 -19.14 15.11 9.91
N GLY A 135 -19.49 14.79 11.17
CA GLY A 135 -19.74 15.82 12.18
C GLY A 135 -18.49 16.47 12.79
N TRP A 136 -17.31 15.84 12.72
CA TRP A 136 -16.08 16.38 13.32
C TRP A 136 -15.20 17.12 12.31
N VAL A 137 -15.12 16.61 11.08
CA VAL A 137 -14.29 17.20 10.05
C VAL A 137 -14.97 18.41 9.41
N THR A 138 -16.29 18.38 9.19
CA THR A 138 -17.02 19.56 8.70
C THR A 138 -16.91 20.71 9.68
N THR A 139 -17.24 20.52 10.96
CA THR A 139 -17.14 21.58 11.98
C THR A 139 -15.72 22.16 12.05
N ARG A 140 -14.69 21.30 12.03
CA ARG A 140 -13.29 21.77 12.03
C ARG A 140 -12.91 22.52 10.75
N CYS A 141 -13.42 22.11 9.60
CA CYS A 141 -13.11 22.75 8.32
C CYS A 141 -13.91 24.03 8.08
N GLU A 142 -15.12 24.12 8.61
CA GLU A 142 -15.97 25.31 8.65
C GLU A 142 -15.38 26.37 9.60
N ASP A 143 -14.96 25.97 10.82
CA ASP A 143 -14.33 26.85 11.80
C ASP A 143 -13.00 27.46 11.32
N HIS A 144 -12.31 26.79 10.39
CA HIS A 144 -11.06 27.25 9.78
C HIS A 144 -11.20 27.77 8.35
N GLN A 145 -12.42 28.16 7.93
CA GLN A 145 -12.69 28.76 6.60
C GLN A 145 -12.12 27.96 5.41
N HIS A 146 -12.04 26.64 5.52
CA HIS A 146 -11.54 25.74 4.47
C HIS A 146 -10.08 25.97 4.02
N GLU A 147 -9.28 26.79 4.71
CA GLU A 147 -7.93 27.16 4.23
C GLU A 147 -6.86 26.07 4.42
N HIS A 148 -7.14 25.03 5.23
CA HIS A 148 -6.17 23.97 5.46
C HIS A 148 -6.26 22.88 4.38
N ASP A 149 -5.12 22.49 3.80
CA ASP A 149 -5.03 21.48 2.72
C ASP A 149 -5.76 20.16 3.02
N SER A 150 -5.82 19.76 4.30
CA SER A 150 -6.55 18.56 4.72
C SER A 150 -8.07 18.68 4.54
N CYS A 151 -8.61 19.90 4.63
CA CYS A 151 -10.02 20.18 4.40
C CYS A 151 -10.35 20.13 2.90
N GLU A 152 -9.50 20.68 2.05
CA GLU A 152 -9.66 20.56 0.60
C GLU A 152 -9.67 19.09 0.16
N LEU A 153 -8.75 18.29 0.70
CA LEU A 153 -8.70 16.85 0.44
C LEU A 153 -9.97 16.13 0.92
N TYR A 154 -10.48 16.47 2.11
CA TYR A 154 -11.70 15.89 2.67
C TYR A 154 -12.92 16.13 1.78
N TYR A 155 -13.18 17.38 1.36
CA TYR A 155 -14.32 17.68 0.48
C TYR A 155 -14.13 17.09 -0.93
N LYS A 156 -12.90 16.99 -1.43
CA LYS A 156 -12.61 16.24 -2.67
C LYS A 156 -12.96 14.76 -2.52
N ILE A 157 -12.68 14.14 -1.38
CA ILE A 157 -13.03 12.73 -1.10
C ILE A 157 -14.55 12.57 -1.04
N LEU A 158 -15.27 13.42 -0.31
CA LEU A 158 -16.75 13.37 -0.24
C LEU A 158 -17.38 13.47 -1.64
N LYS A 159 -16.92 14.42 -2.45
CA LYS A 159 -17.39 14.60 -3.83
C LYS A 159 -17.09 13.38 -4.72
N LEU A 160 -15.94 12.73 -4.52
CA LEU A 160 -15.58 11.50 -5.24
C LEU A 160 -16.41 10.29 -4.82
N LEU A 161 -16.94 10.30 -3.60
CA LEU A 161 -17.76 9.25 -3.03
C LEU A 161 -19.27 9.50 -3.21
N GLU A 162 -19.66 10.60 -3.88
CA GLU A 162 -21.07 11.01 -4.05
C GLU A 162 -21.79 11.20 -2.69
N MET A 163 -21.04 11.60 -1.66
CA MET A 163 -21.56 11.84 -0.30
C MET A 163 -21.88 13.33 -0.05
N TYR A 164 -21.83 14.17 -1.08
CA TYR A 164 -22.17 15.60 -1.06
C TYR A 164 -22.75 16.03 -2.41
#